data_AF-A0A0N4VR64-F1
#
_entry.id   AF-A0A0N4VR64-F1
#
_cell.length_a   1.000
_cell.length_b   1.000
_cell.length_c   1.000
_cell.angle_alpha   90.00
_cell.angle_beta   90.00
_cell.angle_gamma   90.00
#
_symmetry.space_group_name_H-M   'P 1'
#
loop_
_entity.id
_entity.type
_entity.pdbx_description
1 polymer ?
#
loop_
_entity_poly.entity_id
_entity_poly.type
_entity_poly.pdbx_seq_one_letter_code
_entity_poly.pdbx_strand_id
1 'polypeptide(L)'
;MDSICANQFREYPNFRLEHLSCFGSPVSDSMDLSTAEETCKSYKGQIITVQYTRDILLLQKALSQVTSGTYWTTMIVPAFSAGMIRGDKACVRFTSSSYGPAHCSDKHIPICSRNIECSATW
;
A
#
# COMPACT_ATOMS: atom_id res chain seq x y z
N MET A 1 -22.21 4.89 2.79
CA MET A 1 -20.95 4.13 2.80
C MET A 1 -21.10 3.02 1.78
N ASP A 2 -20.39 3.10 0.66
CA ASP A 2 -20.44 2.09 -0.40
C ASP A 2 -19.78 0.79 0.06
N SER A 3 -20.56 -0.28 0.11
CA SER A 3 -20.22 -1.59 0.69
C SER A 3 -19.29 -2.45 -0.17
N ILE A 4 -18.95 -2.01 -1.39
CA ILE A 4 -18.16 -2.79 -2.36
C ILE A 4 -16.68 -2.86 -1.96
N CYS A 5 -16.18 -1.86 -1.24
CA CYS A 5 -14.77 -1.78 -0.86
C CYS A 5 -14.50 -2.45 0.49
N ALA A 6 -15.42 -2.29 1.44
CA ALA A 6 -15.38 -2.91 2.76
C ALA A 6 -15.57 -4.44 2.78
N ASN A 7 -16.21 -5.02 1.76
CA ASN A 7 -16.49 -6.47 1.74
C ASN A 7 -15.31 -7.35 1.28
N GLN A 8 -14.30 -6.78 0.61
CA GLN A 8 -13.14 -7.54 0.11
C GLN A 8 -11.79 -7.05 0.67
N PHE A 9 -11.78 -5.86 1.25
CA PHE A 9 -10.63 -5.30 1.95
C PHE A 9 -11.09 -4.90 3.35
N ARG A 10 -10.40 -5.33 4.40
CA ARG A 10 -10.50 -4.62 5.69
C ARG A 10 -9.94 -3.23 5.45
N GLU A 11 -10.83 -2.30 5.13
CA GLU A 11 -10.48 -0.90 4.89
C GLU A 11 -9.77 -0.33 6.11
N TYR A 12 -8.76 0.50 5.86
CA TYR A 12 -8.37 1.51 6.82
C TYR A 12 -9.45 2.59 6.79
N PRO A 13 -10.29 2.72 7.83
CA PRO A 13 -11.43 3.60 7.75
C PRO A 13 -10.97 5.05 7.52
N ASN A 14 -11.43 5.64 6.41
CA ASN A 14 -11.43 7.09 6.11
C ASN A 14 -10.20 7.76 5.48
N PHE A 15 -9.35 7.08 4.69
CA PHE A 15 -8.24 7.76 3.99
C PHE A 15 -8.31 7.64 2.47
N ARG A 16 -8.78 8.72 1.83
CA ARG A 16 -8.66 8.94 0.39
C ARG A 16 -7.31 9.61 0.13
N LEU A 17 -6.44 8.94 -0.62
CA LEU A 17 -5.27 9.60 -1.20
C LEU A 17 -5.75 10.26 -2.49
N GLU A 18 -5.26 11.46 -2.81
CA GLU A 18 -5.83 12.27 -3.92
C GLU A 18 -5.78 11.55 -5.29
N HIS A 19 -4.97 10.49 -5.41
CA HIS A 19 -4.86 9.62 -6.59
C HIS A 19 -5.36 8.17 -6.39
N LEU A 20 -5.84 7.79 -5.21
CA LEU A 20 -6.28 6.42 -4.91
C LEU A 20 -7.64 6.42 -4.19
N SER A 21 -8.60 5.74 -4.79
CA SER A 21 -9.97 5.77 -4.27
C SER A 21 -10.16 4.92 -3.02
N CYS A 22 -9.34 3.89 -2.78
CA CYS A 22 -9.22 3.13 -1.51
C CYS A 22 -7.87 2.40 -1.43
N PHE A 23 -7.43 2.05 -0.22
CA PHE A 23 -6.31 1.14 0.01
C PHE A 23 -6.54 0.23 1.24
N GLY A 24 -5.89 -0.93 1.25
CA GLY A 24 -6.05 -1.96 2.28
C GLY A 24 -5.11 -3.16 2.06
N SER A 25 -5.11 -4.11 3.00
CA SER A 25 -4.35 -5.36 2.84
C SER A 25 -5.33 -6.52 2.61
N PRO A 26 -5.32 -7.19 1.44
CA PRO A 26 -6.22 -8.30 1.15
C PRO A 26 -5.84 -9.59 1.90
N VAL A 27 -4.60 -9.68 2.37
CA VAL A 27 -4.02 -10.82 3.08
C VAL A 27 -3.24 -10.34 4.31
N SER A 28 -2.94 -11.23 5.25
CA SER A 28 -2.12 -10.90 6.43
C SER A 28 -0.71 -11.49 6.39
N ASP A 29 -0.41 -12.31 5.39
CA ASP A 29 0.89 -12.97 5.27
C ASP A 29 1.95 -12.03 4.68
N SER A 30 3.18 -12.16 5.19
CA SER A 30 4.34 -11.45 4.67
C SER A 30 4.91 -12.13 3.43
N MET A 31 5.19 -11.37 2.38
CA MET A 31 5.71 -11.86 1.10
C MET A 31 6.70 -10.88 0.48
N ASP A 32 7.47 -11.31 -0.52
CA ASP A 32 8.33 -10.40 -1.29
C ASP A 32 7.51 -9.43 -2.16
N LEU A 33 8.14 -8.37 -2.66
CA LEU A 33 7.43 -7.35 -3.43
C LEU A 33 6.82 -7.89 -4.73
N SER A 34 7.44 -8.86 -5.39
CA SER A 34 6.89 -9.43 -6.63
C SER A 34 5.60 -10.18 -6.36
N THR A 35 5.62 -11.04 -5.35
CA THR A 35 4.44 -11.77 -4.88
C THR A 35 3.36 -10.80 -4.35
N ALA A 36 3.76 -9.72 -3.68
CA ALA A 36 2.87 -8.66 -3.21
C ALA A 36 2.13 -7.96 -4.37
N GLU A 37 2.83 -7.61 -5.44
CA GLU A 37 2.24 -7.00 -6.63
C GLU A 37 1.27 -7.93 -7.35
N GLU A 38 1.64 -9.21 -7.53
CA GLU A 38 0.76 -10.21 -8.12
C GLU A 38 -0.49 -10.44 -7.29
N THR A 39 -0.33 -10.46 -5.96
CA THR A 39 -1.45 -10.53 -5.03
C THR A 39 -2.35 -9.31 -5.20
N CYS A 40 -1.83 -8.08 -5.15
CA CYS A 40 -2.69 -6.90 -5.36
C CYS A 40 -3.41 -6.90 -6.71
N LYS A 41 -2.76 -7.39 -7.78
CA LYS A 41 -3.38 -7.53 -9.11
C LYS A 41 -4.54 -8.53 -9.11
N SER A 42 -4.41 -9.67 -8.42
CA SER A 42 -5.48 -10.67 -8.34
C SER A 42 -6.75 -10.13 -7.66
N TYR A 43 -6.59 -9.16 -6.75
CA TYR A 43 -7.69 -8.42 -6.13
C TYR A 43 -8.09 -7.13 -6.88
N LYS A 44 -7.77 -7.03 -8.17
CA LYS A 44 -8.09 -5.88 -9.05
C LYS A 44 -7.54 -4.55 -8.53
N GLY A 45 -6.39 -4.59 -7.87
CA GLY A 45 -5.66 -3.43 -7.36
C GLY A 45 -4.20 -3.45 -7.79
N GLN A 46 -3.40 -2.62 -7.12
CA GLN A 46 -1.95 -2.50 -7.32
C GLN A 46 -1.28 -2.18 -5.99
N ILE A 47 0.00 -2.50 -5.82
CA ILE A 47 0.75 -2.05 -4.64
C ILE A 47 0.70 -0.53 -4.56
N ILE A 48 0.43 -0.02 -3.35
CA ILE A 48 0.36 1.42 -3.14
C ILE A 48 1.72 2.07 -3.45
N THR A 49 1.68 3.07 -4.33
CA THR A 49 2.83 3.93 -4.62
C THR A 49 2.62 5.27 -3.91
N VAL A 50 3.48 5.58 -2.96
CA VAL A 50 3.50 6.85 -2.24
C VAL A 50 4.26 7.88 -3.07
N GLN A 51 3.64 9.04 -3.30
CA GLN A 51 4.23 10.12 -4.08
C GLN A 51 4.46 11.37 -3.23
N TYR A 52 3.60 11.61 -2.23
CA TYR A 52 3.64 12.82 -1.41
C TYR A 52 3.86 12.50 0.06
N THR A 53 4.51 13.42 0.79
CA THR A 53 4.71 13.31 2.24
C THR A 53 3.38 13.18 3.00
N ARG A 54 2.29 13.75 2.46
CA ARG A 54 0.95 13.61 3.04
C ARG A 54 0.46 12.16 3.04
N ASP A 55 0.78 11.39 2.00
CA ASP A 55 0.39 9.99 1.89
C ASP A 55 1.05 9.14 2.98
N ILE A 56 2.28 9.49 3.36
CA ILE A 56 3.04 8.83 4.43
C ILE A 56 2.29 8.95 5.76
N LEU A 57 1.86 10.15 6.13
CA LEU A 57 1.15 10.41 7.38
C LEU A 57 -0.20 9.68 7.41
N LEU A 58 -0.91 9.66 6.28
CA LEU A 58 -2.19 8.97 6.16
C LEU A 58 -2.00 7.45 6.28
N LEU A 59 -0.98 6.89 5.64
CA LEU A 59 -0.61 5.49 5.76
C LEU A 59 -0.23 5.11 7.20
N GLN A 60 0.62 5.87 7.87
CA GLN A 60 1.01 5.59 9.25
C GLN A 60 -0.20 5.63 10.20
N LYS A 61 -1.08 6.63 10.04
CA LYS A 61 -2.32 6.72 10.83
C LYS A 61 -3.25 5.54 10.57
N ALA A 62 -3.40 5.14 9.32
CA ALA A 62 -4.12 3.93 8.93
C ALA A 62 -3.52 2.68 9.61
N LEU A 63 -2.20 2.48 9.49
CA LEU A 63 -1.47 1.35 10.07
C LEU A 63 -1.54 1.31 11.60
N SER A 64 -1.72 2.44 12.28
CA SER A 64 -1.91 2.47 13.73
C SER A 64 -3.23 1.84 14.21
N GLN A 65 -4.20 1.63 13.30
CA GLN A 65 -5.53 1.12 13.61
C GLN A 65 -5.69 -0.38 13.27
N VAL A 66 -4.63 -1.02 12.77
CA VAL A 66 -4.64 -2.44 12.40
C VAL A 66 -3.58 -3.22 13.16
N THR A 67 -3.45 -4.51 12.85
CA THR A 67 -2.43 -5.40 13.41
C THR A 67 -1.03 -4.80 13.29
N SER A 68 -0.23 -4.90 14.35
CA SER A 68 1.18 -4.50 14.30
C SER A 68 1.93 -5.33 13.25
N GLY A 69 2.70 -4.67 12.38
CA GLY A 69 3.46 -5.37 11.35
C GLY A 69 4.28 -4.43 10.49
N THR A 70 5.01 -5.02 9.55
CA THR A 70 5.71 -4.31 8.47
C THR A 70 4.97 -4.50 7.17
N TYR A 71 4.82 -3.42 6.42
CA TYR A 71 3.94 -3.35 5.27
C TYR A 71 4.66 -2.85 4.02
N TRP A 72 4.31 -3.41 2.87
CA TRP A 72 4.86 -3.04 1.57
C TRP A 72 4.20 -1.79 0.99
N THR A 73 5.05 -0.91 0.47
CA THR A 73 4.70 0.15 -0.47
C THR A 73 5.88 0.43 -1.39
N THR A 74 5.65 1.25 -2.41
CA THR A 74 6.68 1.74 -3.31
C THR A 74 6.71 3.27 -3.29
N MET A 75 7.86 3.88 -3.60
CA MET A 75 7.98 5.34 -3.74
C MET A 75 8.69 5.68 -5.04
N ILE A 76 8.28 6.78 -5.67
CA ILE A 76 9.01 7.35 -6.81
C ILE A 76 10.08 8.27 -6.21
N VAL A 77 11.35 7.86 -6.27
CA VAL A 77 12.46 8.67 -5.76
C VAL A 77 13.71 8.53 -6.64
N PRO A 78 14.55 9.57 -6.70
CA PRO A 78 15.85 9.47 -7.33
C PRO A 78 16.83 8.80 -6.36
N ALA A 79 17.27 7.59 -6.72
CA ALA A 79 18.40 6.86 -6.14
C ALA A 79 18.22 6.20 -4.75
N PHE A 80 18.16 4.86 -4.77
CA PHE A 80 18.48 3.95 -3.66
C PHE A 80 19.55 2.94 -4.11
N SER A 81 20.09 2.15 -3.18
CA SER A 81 21.05 1.07 -3.50
C SER A 81 20.42 -0.03 -4.37
N ALA A 82 21.25 -0.71 -5.16
CA ALA A 82 20.83 -1.89 -5.93
C ALA A 82 20.11 -2.90 -5.03
N GLY A 83 18.97 -3.44 -5.49
CA GLY A 83 18.13 -4.35 -4.70
C GLY A 83 17.05 -3.66 -3.85
N MET A 84 17.10 -2.33 -3.70
CA MET A 84 16.03 -1.51 -3.10
C MET A 84 15.25 -0.71 -4.16
N ILE A 85 15.55 -0.93 -5.44
CA ILE A 85 14.87 -0.34 -6.59
C ILE A 85 14.35 -1.48 -7.48
N ARG A 86 13.12 -1.32 -7.96
CA ARG A 86 12.55 -2.12 -9.03
C ARG A 86 11.99 -1.20 -10.12
N GLY A 87 12.66 -1.16 -11.27
CA GLY A 87 12.34 -0.20 -12.33
C GLY A 87 12.67 1.24 -11.90
N ASP A 88 11.67 2.11 -11.92
CA ASP A 88 11.73 3.51 -11.49
C ASP A 88 11.24 3.72 -10.04
N LYS A 89 10.93 2.64 -9.32
CA LYS A 89 10.34 2.69 -7.98
C LYS A 89 11.25 2.10 -6.92
N ALA A 90 11.28 2.75 -5.77
CA ALA A 90 11.91 2.24 -4.58
C ALA A 90 11.01 1.27 -3.82
N CYS A 91 11.62 0.23 -3.25
CA CYS A 91 10.99 -0.71 -2.34
C CYS A 91 11.04 -0.14 -0.92
N VAL A 92 9.88 0.11 -0.33
CA VAL A 92 9.77 0.81 0.95
C VAL A 92 8.89 0.01 1.89
N ARG A 93 9.39 -0.20 3.12
CA ARG A 93 8.61 -0.79 4.20
C ARG A 93 8.03 0.28 5.10
N PHE A 94 6.83 0.04 5.58
CA PHE A 94 6.13 0.90 6.53
C PHE A 94 5.78 0.14 7.82
N THR A 95 5.71 0.88 8.91
CA THR A 95 5.11 0.50 10.18
C THR A 95 4.16 1.62 10.61
N SER A 96 3.46 1.45 11.73
CA SER A 96 2.59 2.51 12.28
C SER A 96 3.33 3.78 12.71
N SER A 97 4.66 3.73 12.90
CA SER A 97 5.46 4.86 13.42
C SER A 97 6.66 5.26 12.56
N SER A 98 7.05 4.42 11.60
CA SER A 98 8.24 4.67 10.76
C SER A 98 8.09 4.09 9.36
N TYR A 99 8.87 4.60 8.43
CA TYR A 99 9.04 4.02 7.10
C TYR A 99 10.52 4.09 6.71
N GLY A 100 10.91 3.26 5.75
CA GLY A 100 12.27 3.28 5.23
C GLY A 100 12.48 2.34 4.06
N PRO A 101 13.61 2.46 3.35
CA PRO A 101 13.93 1.54 2.28
C PRO A 101 14.03 0.11 2.81
N ALA A 102 13.66 -0.85 1.97
CA ALA A 102 13.79 -2.27 2.22
C ALA A 102 14.30 -2.96 0.96
N HIS A 103 14.94 -4.12 1.12
CA HIS A 103 15.33 -4.90 -0.03
C HIS A 103 14.07 -5.51 -0.66
N CYS A 104 13.89 -5.46 -1.98
CA CYS A 104 12.64 -5.86 -2.62
C CYS A 104 12.30 -7.37 -2.43
N SER A 105 13.27 -8.16 -1.98
CA SER A 105 13.11 -9.59 -1.61
C SER A 105 12.75 -9.82 -0.14
N ASP A 106 12.74 -8.78 0.69
CA ASP A 106 12.32 -8.88 2.10
C ASP A 106 10.84 -9.25 2.18
N LYS A 107 10.39 -9.79 3.31
CA LYS A 107 8.98 -10.20 3.47
C LYS A 107 8.19 -9.19 4.30
N HIS A 108 7.21 -8.55 3.67
CA HIS A 108 6.28 -7.62 4.31
C HIS A 108 4.84 -7.84 3.84
N ILE A 109 3.88 -7.31 4.58
CA ILE A 109 2.45 -7.48 4.29
C ILE A 109 2.05 -6.50 3.16
N PRO A 110 1.40 -6.94 2.06
CA PRO A 110 1.07 -6.07 0.93
C PRO A 110 0.02 -5.00 1.28
N ILE A 111 0.31 -3.71 1.05
CA ILE A 111 -0.75 -2.69 0.99
C ILE A 111 -1.15 -2.50 -0.46
N CYS A 112 -2.35 -2.91 -0.79
CA CYS A 112 -2.96 -2.74 -2.10
C CYS A 112 -3.80 -1.48 -2.14
N SER A 113 -3.81 -0.84 -3.30
CA SER A 113 -4.65 0.30 -3.62
C SER A 113 -5.50 -0.04 -4.84
N ARG A 114 -6.71 0.51 -4.90
CA ARG A 114 -7.61 0.34 -6.04
C ARG A 114 -8.21 1.68 -6.42
N ASN A 115 -8.19 1.96 -7.72
CA ASN A 115 -8.94 3.07 -8.28
C ASN A 115 -10.40 2.62 -8.38
N ILE A 116 -11.23 3.15 -7.50
CA ILE A 116 -12.68 3.05 -7.58
C ILE A 116 -13.05 4.31 -8.33
N GLU A 117 -13.54 4.15 -9.56
CA GLU A 117 -14.43 5.17 -10.10
C GLU A 117 -15.60 5.22 -9.11
N CYS A 118 -15.57 6.15 -8.15
CA CYS A 118 -16.73 6.44 -7.33
C CYS A 118 -17.80 6.86 -8.33
N SER A 119 -18.76 5.97 -8.65
CA SER A 119 -19.88 6.34 -9.48
C SER A 119 -20.53 7.54 -8.83
N ALA A 120 -20.48 8.69 -9.49
CA ALA A 120 -21.03 9.95 -9.04
C ALA A 120 -22.56 9.94 -9.14
N THR A 121 -23.20 8.92 -8.60
CA THR A 121 -24.64 8.79 -8.45
C THR A 121 -24.87 8.36 -7.01
N TRP A 122 -25.10 9.38 -6.18
CA TRP A 122 -25.40 9.31 -4.76
C TRP A 122 -26.78 8.72 -4.51
#